data_AF-A0A356VYE3-F1
#
_entry.id   AF-A0A356VYE3-F1
#
_cell.length_a   1.000
_cell.length_b   1.000
_cell.length_c   1.000
_cell.angle_alpha   90.00
_cell.angle_beta   90.00
_cell.angle_gamma   90.00
#
_symmetry.space_group_name_H-M   'P 1'
#
loop_
_entity.id
_entity.type
_entity.pdbx_description
1 polymer ?
#
loop_
_entity_poly.entity_id
_entity_poly.type
_entity_poly.pdbx_seq_one_letter_code
_entity_poly.pdbx_strand_id
1 'polypeptide(L)'
;ETVAHFTAAKRFRPDVDFVIDIGGQDMKCFKIRNGAIDNIFLNEACSSGCGSFLQTFASTLGYGIAEFARMGLFAKHPVDLGSRCTVFMNSQVKQAQKDGATTEDISAGLSVSVVKNAIYKVIRVPDAKALGRNIVVQGGTFLNDAVLRVFEKEMGVEVTRPDIAGLMGAYGAAVYAMKKSTGKSAIIGEKELENFRHEVRVTTCGMCSNHCRLTVNMFGGNRRFIGGNRCEKPVTKRSGKSELDMYAYKLKLLRSYRPKAGPRGKIGIPMGLNMYELLPFWHTFFTRLGFEVVVSPLSTRELYIRGQSTIP
;
A
#
# COMPACT_ATOMS: atom_id res chain seq x y z
N GLU A 1 -4.49 -3.82 10.08
CA GLU A 1 -5.60 -3.99 9.12
C GLU A 1 -5.59 -5.36 8.44
N THR A 2 -4.52 -5.76 7.74
CA THR A 2 -4.40 -7.09 7.09
C THR A 2 -4.85 -8.27 7.95
N VAL A 3 -4.31 -8.39 9.16
CA VAL A 3 -4.69 -9.46 10.10
C VAL A 3 -6.17 -9.40 10.46
N ALA A 4 -6.75 -8.20 10.58
CA ALA A 4 -8.16 -8.01 10.89
C ALA A 4 -9.04 -8.50 9.72
N HIS A 5 -8.80 -8.01 8.50
CA HIS A 5 -9.54 -8.43 7.30
C HIS A 5 -9.46 -9.94 7.06
N PHE A 6 -8.28 -10.54 7.23
CA PHE A 6 -8.11 -11.99 7.16
C PHE A 6 -8.87 -12.73 8.26
N THR A 7 -8.79 -12.26 9.51
CA THR A 7 -9.53 -12.83 10.65
C THR A 7 -11.04 -12.80 10.42
N ALA A 8 -11.55 -11.70 9.86
CA ALA A 8 -12.94 -11.55 9.47
C ALA A 8 -13.30 -12.52 8.35
N ALA A 9 -12.52 -12.57 7.27
CA ALA A 9 -12.77 -13.47 6.13
C ALA A 9 -12.92 -14.93 6.56
N LYS A 10 -12.01 -15.41 7.43
CA LYS A 10 -12.06 -16.77 7.98
C LYS A 10 -13.33 -17.10 8.75
N ARG A 11 -14.08 -16.10 9.22
CA ARG A 11 -15.35 -16.33 9.91
C ARG A 11 -16.50 -16.62 8.95
N PHE A 12 -16.45 -16.04 7.75
CA PHE A 12 -17.44 -16.26 6.69
C PHE A 12 -17.07 -17.44 5.77
N ARG A 13 -15.78 -17.66 5.55
CA ARG A 13 -15.25 -18.76 4.73
C ARG A 13 -13.99 -19.35 5.39
N PRO A 14 -14.12 -20.42 6.21
CA PRO A 14 -12.99 -20.99 6.97
C PRO A 14 -11.81 -21.47 6.12
N ASP A 15 -12.11 -21.95 4.91
CA ASP A 15 -11.23 -22.49 3.88
C ASP A 15 -10.85 -21.44 2.81
N VAL A 16 -10.88 -20.15 3.17
CA VAL A 16 -10.53 -19.05 2.26
C VAL A 16 -9.12 -19.20 1.65
N ASP A 17 -9.07 -19.17 0.32
CA ASP A 17 -7.84 -19.22 -0.49
C ASP A 17 -7.31 -17.81 -0.74
N PHE A 18 -8.22 -16.85 -0.91
CA PHE A 18 -7.90 -15.50 -1.31
C PHE A 18 -8.90 -14.49 -0.73
N VAL A 19 -8.36 -13.37 -0.26
CA VAL A 19 -9.14 -12.24 0.23
C VAL A 19 -8.75 -11.01 -0.58
N ILE A 20 -9.75 -10.28 -1.06
CA ILE A 20 -9.57 -8.98 -1.71
C ILE A 20 -10.41 -7.94 -1.01
N ASP A 21 -9.76 -6.87 -0.58
CA ASP A 21 -10.35 -5.69 0.01
C ASP A 21 -10.12 -4.51 -0.95
N ILE A 22 -11.20 -3.95 -1.50
CA ILE A 22 -11.12 -2.72 -2.31
C ILE A 22 -11.78 -1.60 -1.52
N GLY A 23 -10.93 -0.81 -0.87
CA GLY A 23 -11.31 0.36 -0.10
C GLY A 23 -11.56 1.59 -0.98
N GLY A 24 -11.68 2.75 -0.33
CA GLY A 24 -11.85 4.02 -1.02
C GLY A 24 -10.57 4.50 -1.71
N GLN A 25 -9.41 4.35 -1.06
CA GLN A 25 -8.14 4.88 -1.55
C GLN A 25 -7.09 3.81 -1.86
N ASP A 26 -7.25 2.62 -1.30
CA ASP A 26 -6.31 1.53 -1.47
C ASP A 26 -7.04 0.22 -1.77
N MET A 27 -6.24 -0.76 -2.18
CA MET A 27 -6.66 -2.14 -2.35
C MET A 27 -5.64 -3.05 -1.68
N LYS A 28 -6.15 -4.08 -1.00
CA LYS A 28 -5.35 -5.06 -0.28
C LYS A 28 -5.81 -6.46 -0.66
N CYS A 29 -4.87 -7.29 -1.11
CA CYS A 29 -5.16 -8.65 -1.50
C CYS A 29 -4.24 -9.62 -0.76
N PHE A 30 -4.78 -10.72 -0.25
CA PHE A 30 -4.04 -11.70 0.52
C PHE A 30 -4.28 -13.08 -0.08
N LYS A 31 -3.19 -13.81 -0.39
CA LYS A 31 -3.27 -15.24 -0.71
C LYS A 31 -2.99 -16.05 0.54
N ILE A 32 -3.80 -17.08 0.76
CA ILE A 32 -3.75 -17.92 1.94
C ILE A 32 -3.27 -19.30 1.53
N ARG A 33 -2.33 -19.86 2.29
CA ARG A 33 -1.93 -21.27 2.20
C ARG A 33 -1.80 -21.84 3.60
N ASN A 34 -2.26 -23.06 3.80
CA ASN A 34 -2.21 -23.76 5.09
C ASN A 34 -2.78 -22.92 6.25
N GLY A 35 -3.82 -22.14 5.97
CA GLY A 35 -4.50 -21.31 6.96
C GLY A 35 -3.72 -20.07 7.43
N ALA A 36 -2.61 -19.71 6.77
CA ALA A 36 -1.82 -18.51 7.02
C ALA A 36 -1.69 -17.65 5.76
N ILE A 37 -1.38 -16.36 5.94
CA ILE A 37 -1.14 -15.44 4.83
C ILE A 37 0.22 -15.76 4.24
N ASP A 38 0.23 -16.09 2.95
CA ASP A 38 1.41 -16.48 2.18
C ASP A 38 1.94 -15.28 1.37
N ASN A 39 1.07 -14.60 0.63
CA ASN A 39 1.40 -13.41 -0.14
C ASN A 39 0.45 -12.25 0.18
N ILE A 40 1.00 -11.03 0.18
CA ILE A 40 0.25 -9.78 0.34
C ILE A 40 0.54 -8.90 -0.87
N PHE A 41 -0.52 -8.41 -1.51
CA PHE A 41 -0.45 -7.42 -2.57
C PHE A 41 -1.15 -6.15 -2.08
N LEU A 42 -0.46 -5.02 -2.17
CA LEU A 42 -0.96 -3.71 -1.74
C LEU A 42 -0.84 -2.74 -2.90
N ASN A 43 -1.90 -1.98 -3.17
CA ASN A 43 -1.86 -0.85 -4.07
C ASN A 43 -2.36 0.40 -3.35
N GLU A 44 -1.43 1.29 -3.01
CA GLU A 44 -1.71 2.57 -2.37
C GLU A 44 -1.52 3.76 -3.33
N ALA A 45 -0.84 3.54 -4.47
CA ALA A 45 -0.43 4.63 -5.36
C ALA A 45 -1.42 4.90 -6.52
N CYS A 46 -2.23 3.91 -6.89
CA CYS A 46 -3.05 3.97 -8.10
C CYS A 46 -4.55 4.05 -7.77
N SER A 47 -5.15 5.24 -8.00
CA SER A 47 -6.56 5.50 -7.72
C SER A 47 -7.53 4.81 -8.68
N SER A 48 -7.10 4.42 -9.89
CA SER A 48 -7.97 3.86 -10.93
C SER A 48 -8.60 2.51 -10.62
N GLY A 49 -8.25 1.91 -9.47
CA GLY A 49 -8.77 0.62 -9.01
C GLY A 49 -9.46 0.67 -7.64
N CYS A 50 -9.86 1.86 -7.15
CA CYS A 50 -10.42 2.03 -5.81
C CYS A 50 -11.81 2.69 -5.83
N GLY A 51 -12.55 2.62 -4.72
CA GLY A 51 -13.92 3.15 -4.64
C GLY A 51 -14.04 4.68 -4.84
N SER A 52 -13.03 5.46 -4.44
CA SER A 52 -13.01 6.92 -4.65
C SER A 52 -13.05 7.31 -6.14
N PHE A 53 -12.51 6.45 -7.00
CA PHE A 53 -12.59 6.63 -8.45
C PHE A 53 -14.05 6.56 -8.92
N LEU A 54 -14.78 5.50 -8.56
CA LEU A 54 -16.20 5.37 -8.90
C LEU A 54 -17.02 6.52 -8.31
N GLN A 55 -16.73 6.92 -7.07
CA GLN A 55 -17.40 8.05 -6.42
C GLN A 55 -17.19 9.37 -7.17
N THR A 56 -15.96 9.64 -7.62
CA THR A 56 -15.63 10.86 -8.36
C THR A 56 -16.38 10.93 -9.69
N PHE A 57 -16.47 9.81 -10.42
CA PHE A 57 -17.23 9.75 -11.67
C PHE A 57 -18.73 9.89 -11.45
N ALA A 58 -19.29 9.20 -10.46
CA ALA A 58 -20.70 9.36 -10.08
C ALA A 58 -21.04 10.83 -9.80
N SER A 59 -20.24 11.50 -8.96
CA SER A 59 -20.42 12.92 -8.64
C SER A 59 -20.27 13.83 -9.87
N THR A 60 -19.30 13.56 -10.75
CA THR A 60 -19.09 14.34 -11.98
C THR A 60 -20.27 14.23 -12.94
N LEU A 61 -20.94 13.08 -12.95
CA LEU A 61 -22.13 12.81 -13.76
C LEU A 61 -23.43 13.24 -13.07
N GLY A 62 -23.37 13.76 -11.84
CA GLY A 62 -24.53 14.25 -11.10
C GLY A 62 -25.30 13.19 -10.31
N TYR A 63 -24.70 12.02 -10.06
CA TYR A 63 -25.35 10.89 -9.38
C TYR A 63 -24.74 10.60 -8.00
N GLY A 64 -25.56 10.07 -7.10
CA GLY A 64 -25.08 9.43 -5.88
C GLY A 64 -24.39 8.10 -6.19
N ILE A 65 -23.38 7.70 -5.41
CA ILE A 65 -22.61 6.47 -5.68
C ILE A 65 -23.47 5.19 -5.67
N ALA A 66 -24.47 5.11 -4.79
CA ALA A 66 -25.36 3.95 -4.71
C ALA A 66 -26.29 3.85 -5.94
N GLU A 67 -26.79 4.99 -6.41
CA GLU A 67 -27.60 5.06 -7.63
C GLU A 67 -26.77 4.71 -8.86
N PHE A 68 -25.58 5.30 -8.98
CA PHE A 68 -24.64 5.05 -10.07
C PHE A 68 -24.24 3.58 -10.16
N ALA A 69 -23.98 2.93 -9.02
CA ALA A 69 -23.71 1.49 -8.94
C ALA A 69 -24.89 0.65 -9.46
N ARG A 70 -26.12 1.00 -9.06
CA ARG A 70 -27.33 0.29 -9.47
C ARG A 70 -27.60 0.42 -10.98
N MET A 71 -27.32 1.59 -11.57
CA MET A 71 -27.44 1.82 -13.02
C MET A 71 -26.54 0.88 -13.82
N GLY A 72 -25.29 0.70 -13.39
CA GLY A 72 -24.32 -0.18 -14.07
C GLY A 72 -24.68 -1.67 -14.01
N LEU A 73 -25.46 -2.11 -13.01
CA LEU A 73 -25.79 -3.53 -12.84
C LEU A 73 -26.63 -4.10 -14.00
N PHE A 74 -27.51 -3.28 -14.59
CA PHE A 74 -28.43 -3.68 -15.65
C PHE A 74 -28.02 -3.18 -17.04
N ALA A 75 -26.81 -2.62 -17.17
CA ALA A 75 -26.28 -2.16 -18.44
C ALA A 75 -26.20 -3.30 -19.46
N LYS A 76 -26.59 -3.02 -20.70
CA LYS A 76 -26.60 -4.00 -21.79
C LYS A 76 -25.30 -3.98 -22.57
N HIS A 77 -24.64 -2.83 -22.67
CA HIS A 77 -23.48 -2.61 -23.51
C HIS A 77 -22.37 -1.87 -22.74
N PRO A 78 -21.75 -2.50 -21.73
CA PRO A 78 -20.69 -1.87 -20.94
C PRO A 78 -19.59 -1.28 -21.83
N VAL A 79 -19.26 0.00 -21.61
CA VAL A 79 -18.22 0.68 -22.42
C VAL A 79 -16.84 0.11 -22.09
N ASP A 80 -16.03 -0.17 -23.12
CA ASP A 80 -14.63 -0.51 -22.91
C ASP A 80 -13.81 0.77 -22.65
N LEU A 81 -13.54 1.03 -21.37
CA LEU A 81 -12.69 2.14 -20.91
C LEU A 81 -11.22 1.72 -20.69
N GLY A 82 -10.90 0.44 -20.94
CA GLY A 82 -9.60 -0.17 -20.65
C GLY A 82 -9.26 -0.22 -19.15
N SER A 83 -7.96 -0.31 -18.84
CA SER A 83 -7.43 -0.35 -17.46
C SER A 83 -6.40 0.75 -17.18
N ARG A 84 -6.49 1.86 -17.92
CA ARG A 84 -5.52 2.98 -17.90
C ARG A 84 -5.72 3.88 -16.66
N CYS A 85 -4.78 4.78 -16.42
CA CYS A 85 -4.85 5.77 -15.34
C CYS A 85 -6.16 6.58 -15.37
N THR A 86 -6.67 6.96 -14.20
CA THR A 86 -7.88 7.78 -13.99
C THR A 86 -7.95 9.01 -14.89
N VAL A 87 -6.80 9.66 -15.14
CA VAL A 87 -6.71 10.83 -16.02
C VAL A 87 -7.15 10.51 -17.45
N PHE A 88 -6.71 9.38 -18.01
CA PHE A 88 -7.11 8.95 -19.35
C PHE A 88 -8.54 8.43 -19.39
N MET A 89 -9.00 7.80 -18.30
CA MET A 89 -10.39 7.35 -18.22
C MET A 89 -11.38 8.51 -18.24
N ASN A 90 -11.07 9.66 -17.63
CA ASN A 90 -11.92 10.85 -17.74
C ASN A 90 -12.14 11.29 -19.20
N SER A 91 -11.07 11.28 -20.00
CA SER A 91 -11.16 11.61 -21.42
C SER A 91 -11.97 10.57 -22.20
N GLN A 92 -11.81 9.28 -21.90
CA GLN A 92 -12.57 8.21 -22.56
C GLN A 92 -14.04 8.23 -22.20
N VAL A 93 -14.40 8.49 -20.94
CA VAL A 93 -15.79 8.64 -20.52
C VAL A 93 -16.46 9.80 -21.26
N LYS A 94 -15.79 10.96 -21.34
CA LYS A 94 -16.29 12.09 -22.13
C LYS A 94 -16.47 11.76 -23.61
N GLN A 95 -15.56 10.96 -24.18
CA GLN A 95 -15.68 10.51 -25.56
C GLN A 95 -16.87 9.54 -25.72
N ALA A 96 -17.00 8.55 -24.85
CA ALA A 96 -18.11 7.61 -24.85
C ALA A 96 -19.47 8.32 -24.73
N GLN A 97 -19.57 9.36 -23.90
CA GLN A 97 -20.77 10.20 -23.83
C GLN A 97 -21.09 10.89 -25.16
N LYS A 98 -20.08 11.41 -25.87
CA LYS A 98 -20.26 12.01 -27.20
C LYS A 98 -20.68 10.98 -28.25
N ASP A 99 -20.22 9.75 -28.10
CA ASP A 99 -20.54 8.62 -28.97
C ASP A 99 -21.91 7.99 -28.63
N GLY A 100 -22.65 8.57 -27.67
CA GLY A 100 -24.01 8.17 -27.32
C GLY A 100 -24.12 7.07 -26.25
N ALA A 101 -23.03 6.75 -25.55
CA ALA A 101 -23.07 5.78 -24.46
C ALA A 101 -23.95 6.28 -23.31
N THR A 102 -24.79 5.39 -22.78
CA THR A 102 -25.64 5.67 -21.64
C THR A 102 -24.83 5.73 -20.33
N THR A 103 -25.38 6.37 -19.30
CA THR A 103 -24.73 6.42 -17.98
C THR A 103 -24.60 5.02 -17.36
N GLU A 104 -25.58 4.15 -17.62
CA GLU A 104 -25.61 2.73 -17.26
C GLU A 104 -24.39 2.01 -17.86
N ASP A 105 -24.19 2.15 -19.17
CA ASP A 105 -23.09 1.52 -19.91
C ASP A 105 -21.72 2.04 -19.44
N ILE A 106 -21.62 3.34 -19.11
CA ILE A 106 -20.42 3.95 -18.54
C ILE A 106 -20.14 3.40 -17.13
N SER A 107 -21.15 3.32 -16.27
CA SER A 107 -21.02 2.79 -14.91
C SER A 107 -20.56 1.33 -14.91
N ALA A 108 -21.14 0.51 -15.80
CA ALA A 108 -20.71 -0.86 -16.00
C ALA A 108 -19.27 -0.93 -16.53
N GLY A 109 -18.91 -0.10 -17.51
CA GLY A 109 -17.55 0.00 -18.04
C GLY A 109 -16.52 0.35 -16.97
N LEU A 110 -16.81 1.33 -16.11
CA LEU A 110 -15.94 1.70 -15.00
C LEU A 110 -15.78 0.56 -13.98
N SER A 111 -16.86 -0.19 -13.72
CA SER A 111 -16.81 -1.37 -12.85
C SER A 111 -15.88 -2.46 -13.42
N VAL A 112 -15.94 -2.69 -14.74
CA VAL A 112 -15.00 -3.54 -15.49
C VAL A 112 -13.56 -3.04 -15.34
N SER A 113 -13.32 -1.75 -15.54
CA SER A 113 -11.99 -1.16 -15.40
C SER A 113 -11.39 -1.35 -14.01
N VAL A 114 -12.17 -1.16 -12.93
CA VAL A 114 -11.72 -1.36 -11.55
C VAL A 114 -11.31 -2.81 -11.31
N VAL A 115 -12.14 -3.78 -11.70
CA VAL A 115 -11.84 -5.21 -11.52
C VAL A 115 -10.63 -5.64 -12.33
N LYS A 116 -10.55 -5.25 -13.61
CA LYS A 116 -9.41 -5.59 -14.47
C LYS A 116 -8.10 -4.97 -13.96
N ASN A 117 -8.16 -3.75 -13.42
CA ASN A 117 -7.01 -3.13 -12.77
C ASN A 117 -6.56 -3.94 -11.54
N ALA A 118 -7.50 -4.35 -10.69
CA ALA A 118 -7.22 -5.17 -9.52
C ALA A 118 -6.52 -6.49 -9.90
N ILE A 119 -7.11 -7.27 -10.81
CA ILE A 119 -6.63 -8.60 -11.18
C ILE A 119 -5.29 -8.52 -11.94
N TYR A 120 -5.24 -7.75 -13.03
CA TYR A 120 -4.13 -7.84 -13.99
C TYR A 120 -2.99 -6.86 -13.71
N LYS A 121 -3.22 -5.74 -13.02
CA LYS A 121 -2.17 -4.73 -12.75
C LYS A 121 -1.64 -4.77 -11.33
N VAL A 122 -2.53 -4.97 -10.36
CA VAL A 122 -2.15 -4.97 -8.95
C VAL A 122 -1.75 -6.37 -8.49
N ILE A 123 -2.63 -7.35 -8.65
CA ILE A 123 -2.35 -8.72 -8.23
C ILE A 123 -1.38 -9.40 -9.22
N ARG A 124 -1.43 -9.01 -10.50
CA ARG A 124 -0.56 -9.52 -11.58
C ARG A 124 -0.61 -11.04 -11.71
N VAL A 125 -1.80 -11.61 -11.51
CA VAL A 125 -1.98 -13.05 -11.70
C VAL A 125 -2.00 -13.38 -13.18
N PRO A 126 -1.27 -14.42 -13.62
CA PRO A 126 -1.29 -14.86 -15.00
C PRO A 126 -2.63 -15.52 -15.37
N ASP A 127 -3.33 -16.11 -14.40
CA ASP A 127 -4.66 -16.70 -14.54
C ASP A 127 -5.45 -16.52 -13.24
N ALA A 128 -6.74 -16.22 -13.35
CA ALA A 128 -7.69 -16.16 -12.24
C ALA A 128 -7.69 -17.44 -11.38
N LYS A 129 -7.48 -18.61 -12.00
CA LYS A 129 -7.39 -19.89 -11.26
C LYS A 129 -6.28 -19.93 -10.21
N ALA A 130 -5.23 -19.11 -10.38
CA ALA A 130 -4.13 -19.04 -9.43
C ALA A 130 -4.54 -18.43 -8.06
N LEU A 131 -5.72 -17.79 -7.98
CA LEU A 131 -6.29 -17.23 -6.76
C LEU A 131 -7.15 -18.23 -5.97
N GLY A 132 -7.30 -19.47 -6.45
CA GLY A 132 -8.13 -20.48 -5.80
C GLY A 132 -9.62 -20.30 -6.09
N ARG A 133 -10.47 -21.03 -5.37
CA ARG A 133 -11.93 -21.00 -5.55
C ARG A 133 -12.64 -20.35 -4.37
N ASN A 134 -12.04 -20.43 -3.19
CA ASN A 134 -12.60 -19.91 -1.96
C ASN A 134 -12.22 -18.44 -1.77
N ILE A 135 -12.84 -17.56 -2.55
CA ILE A 135 -12.55 -16.13 -2.53
C ILE A 135 -13.52 -15.39 -1.62
N VAL A 136 -13.01 -14.49 -0.77
CA VAL A 136 -13.82 -13.53 -0.01
C VAL A 136 -13.51 -12.12 -0.48
N VAL A 137 -14.55 -11.38 -0.87
CA VAL A 137 -14.45 -9.97 -1.27
C VAL A 137 -14.95 -9.05 -0.16
N GLN A 138 -14.26 -7.93 0.05
CA GLN A 138 -14.44 -7.03 1.19
C GLN A 138 -14.18 -5.57 0.79
N GLY A 139 -14.57 -4.63 1.64
CA GLY A 139 -14.35 -3.20 1.40
C GLY A 139 -15.57 -2.53 0.80
N GLY A 140 -15.63 -1.20 0.95
CA GLY A 140 -16.79 -0.40 0.55
C GLY A 140 -17.10 -0.49 -0.94
N THR A 141 -16.11 -0.78 -1.79
CA THR A 141 -16.31 -0.89 -3.23
C THR A 141 -17.14 -2.12 -3.61
N PHE A 142 -17.07 -3.22 -2.84
CA PHE A 142 -17.89 -4.41 -3.10
C PHE A 142 -19.34 -4.28 -2.61
N LEU A 143 -19.72 -3.15 -1.99
CA LEU A 143 -21.14 -2.79 -1.83
C LEU A 143 -21.80 -2.47 -3.19
N ASN A 144 -21.00 -2.21 -4.23
CA ASN A 144 -21.46 -2.10 -5.60
C ASN A 144 -21.65 -3.49 -6.22
N ASP A 145 -22.90 -3.87 -6.46
CA ASP A 145 -23.25 -5.16 -7.08
C ASP A 145 -22.70 -5.33 -8.50
N ALA A 146 -22.54 -4.24 -9.26
CA ALA A 146 -21.93 -4.31 -10.59
C ALA A 146 -20.45 -4.72 -10.50
N VAL A 147 -19.70 -4.15 -9.54
CA VAL A 147 -18.29 -4.53 -9.29
C VAL A 147 -18.20 -6.00 -8.85
N LEU A 148 -19.05 -6.42 -7.90
CA LEU A 148 -19.11 -7.82 -7.47
C LEU A 148 -19.35 -8.74 -8.67
N ARG A 149 -20.36 -8.43 -9.50
CA ARG A 149 -20.75 -9.28 -10.62
C ARG A 149 -19.67 -9.36 -11.70
N VAL A 150 -19.03 -8.23 -11.99
CA VAL A 150 -17.87 -8.18 -12.89
C VAL A 150 -16.73 -9.03 -12.33
N PHE A 151 -16.45 -8.94 -11.03
CA PHE A 151 -15.40 -9.73 -10.39
C PHE A 151 -15.64 -11.22 -10.53
N GLU A 152 -16.87 -11.70 -10.25
CA GLU A 152 -17.23 -13.11 -10.42
C GLU A 152 -17.07 -13.59 -11.87
N LYS A 153 -17.49 -12.76 -12.84
CA LYS A 153 -17.37 -13.08 -14.27
C LYS A 153 -15.91 -13.16 -14.72
N GLU A 154 -15.08 -12.20 -14.33
CA GLU A 154 -13.65 -12.18 -14.67
C GLU A 154 -12.89 -13.33 -13.98
N MET A 155 -13.31 -13.71 -12.77
CA MET A 155 -12.68 -14.81 -12.03
C MET A 155 -13.21 -16.20 -12.39
N GLY A 156 -14.38 -16.27 -13.04
CA GLY A 156 -15.04 -17.54 -13.37
C GLY A 156 -15.49 -18.34 -12.14
N VAL A 157 -15.65 -17.69 -10.98
CA VAL A 157 -16.10 -18.32 -9.73
C VAL A 157 -17.05 -17.40 -8.98
N GLU A 158 -18.00 -17.99 -8.26
CA GLU A 158 -18.83 -17.25 -7.30
C GLU A 158 -18.03 -16.98 -6.03
N VAL A 159 -18.07 -15.74 -5.56
CA VAL A 159 -17.28 -15.27 -4.42
C VAL A 159 -18.15 -15.07 -3.20
N THR A 160 -17.58 -15.14 -2.00
CA THR A 160 -18.31 -14.73 -0.79
C THR A 160 -18.13 -13.23 -0.57
N ARG A 161 -19.24 -12.51 -0.70
CA ARG A 161 -19.36 -11.14 -0.18
C ARG A 161 -20.20 -11.15 1.10
N PRO A 162 -19.61 -10.84 2.27
CA PRO A 162 -20.37 -10.59 3.49
C PRO A 162 -21.31 -9.38 3.32
N ASP A 163 -22.48 -9.42 3.95
CA ASP A 163 -23.40 -8.30 4.07
C ASP A 163 -22.74 -7.05 4.68
N ILE A 164 -21.79 -7.28 5.59
CA ILE A 164 -20.97 -6.26 6.23
C ILE A 164 -19.62 -6.01 5.52
N ALA A 165 -19.53 -6.21 4.20
CA ALA A 165 -18.27 -6.09 3.44
C ALA A 165 -17.47 -4.80 3.75
N GLY A 166 -18.14 -3.66 3.93
CA GLY A 166 -17.51 -2.38 4.28
C GLY A 166 -16.98 -2.27 5.72
N LEU A 167 -17.35 -3.20 6.62
CA LEU A 167 -17.00 -3.20 8.04
C LEU A 167 -16.03 -4.32 8.43
N MET A 168 -15.54 -5.09 7.46
CA MET A 168 -14.73 -6.30 7.69
C MET A 168 -13.47 -6.04 8.50
N GLY A 169 -12.80 -4.89 8.31
CA GLY A 169 -11.65 -4.49 9.10
C GLY A 169 -11.98 -4.29 10.59
N ALA A 170 -13.08 -3.59 10.89
CA ALA A 170 -13.53 -3.35 12.27
C ALA A 170 -13.98 -4.66 12.94
N TYR A 171 -14.79 -5.45 12.23
CA TYR A 171 -15.25 -6.76 12.70
C TYR A 171 -14.08 -7.69 13.00
N GLY A 172 -13.12 -7.79 12.08
CA GLY A 172 -11.92 -8.60 12.25
C GLY A 172 -11.05 -8.17 13.42
N ALA A 173 -10.93 -6.86 13.66
CA ALA A 173 -10.20 -6.32 14.80
C ALA A 173 -10.89 -6.70 16.12
N ALA A 174 -12.23 -6.61 16.19
CA ALA A 174 -13.01 -7.02 17.35
C ALA A 174 -12.86 -8.53 17.61
N VAL A 175 -12.98 -9.38 16.58
CA VAL A 175 -12.79 -10.83 16.71
C VAL A 175 -11.37 -11.18 17.15
N TYR A 176 -10.36 -10.50 16.60
CA TYR A 176 -8.97 -10.72 16.98
C TYR A 176 -8.72 -10.32 18.44
N ALA A 177 -9.24 -9.16 18.87
CA ALA A 177 -9.15 -8.70 20.25
C ALA A 177 -9.87 -9.68 21.20
N MET A 178 -11.06 -10.16 20.84
CA MET A 178 -11.82 -11.13 21.63
C MET A 178 -11.03 -12.43 21.85
N LYS A 179 -10.30 -12.93 20.84
CA LYS A 179 -9.46 -14.12 20.97
C LYS A 179 -8.22 -13.92 21.85
N LYS A 180 -7.71 -12.69 21.96
CA LYS A 180 -6.50 -12.36 22.73
C LYS A 180 -6.81 -11.83 24.13
N SER A 181 -8.03 -11.34 24.35
CA SER A 181 -8.48 -10.80 25.62
C SER A 181 -8.67 -11.91 26.65
N THR A 182 -8.27 -11.65 27.88
CA THR A 182 -8.62 -12.45 29.06
C THR A 182 -9.81 -11.87 29.82
N GLY A 183 -10.30 -10.68 29.42
CA GLY A 183 -11.40 -9.96 30.05
C GLY A 183 -12.65 -9.87 29.17
N LYS A 184 -13.73 -9.36 29.77
CA LYS A 184 -14.99 -9.02 29.06
C LYS A 184 -14.98 -7.54 28.68
N SER A 185 -15.53 -7.22 27.51
CA SER A 185 -15.79 -5.85 27.08
C SER A 185 -17.29 -5.58 27.12
N ALA A 186 -17.67 -4.33 27.38
CA ALA A 186 -19.02 -3.83 27.24
C ALA A 186 -19.04 -2.59 26.33
N ILE A 187 -20.22 -2.17 25.89
CA ILE A 187 -20.39 -0.87 25.26
C ILE A 187 -20.19 0.19 26.35
N ILE A 188 -19.49 1.27 26.01
CA ILE A 188 -19.27 2.41 26.91
C ILE A 188 -20.61 3.01 27.33
N GLY A 189 -20.77 3.35 28.61
CA GLY A 189 -22.01 3.97 29.10
C GLY A 189 -22.17 5.42 28.63
N GLU A 190 -23.40 5.93 28.63
CA GLU A 190 -23.72 7.31 28.20
C GLU A 190 -22.84 8.37 28.89
N LYS A 191 -22.73 8.32 30.23
CA LYS A 191 -21.88 9.26 30.99
C LYS A 191 -20.39 9.16 30.64
N GLU A 192 -19.89 7.95 30.38
CA GLU A 192 -18.50 7.76 29.97
C GLU A 192 -18.26 8.23 28.55
N LEU A 193 -19.28 8.13 27.67
CA LEU A 193 -19.27 8.66 26.31
C LEU A 193 -19.29 10.19 26.32
N GLU A 194 -20.12 10.82 27.16
CA GLU A 194 -20.13 12.29 27.35
C GLU A 194 -18.75 12.81 27.78
N ASN A 195 -18.06 12.04 28.63
CA ASN A 195 -16.73 12.38 29.13
C ASN A 195 -15.59 11.82 28.27
N PHE A 196 -15.89 11.20 27.12
CA PHE A 196 -14.87 10.61 26.28
C PHE A 196 -14.00 11.70 25.65
N ARG A 197 -12.73 11.71 26.03
CA ARG A 197 -11.72 12.60 25.46
C ARG A 197 -10.71 11.81 24.64
N HIS A 198 -10.50 12.26 23.41
CA HIS A 198 -9.45 11.80 22.51
C HIS A 198 -8.55 12.98 22.19
N GLU A 199 -7.31 12.93 22.67
CA GLU A 199 -6.29 13.92 22.36
C GLU A 199 -5.27 13.32 21.39
N VAL A 200 -4.98 14.06 20.33
CA VAL A 200 -3.95 13.71 19.34
C VAL A 200 -2.77 14.65 19.50
N ARG A 201 -1.58 14.10 19.77
CA ARG A 201 -0.33 14.85 19.78
C ARG A 201 0.61 14.35 18.70
N VAL A 202 1.16 15.27 17.92
CA VAL A 202 2.18 14.95 16.92
C VAL A 202 3.55 15.28 17.49
N THR A 203 4.50 14.35 17.39
CA THR A 203 5.87 14.53 17.91
C THR A 203 6.89 13.90 16.97
N THR A 204 8.13 14.38 17.00
CA THR A 204 9.22 13.84 16.17
C THR A 204 10.06 12.87 16.99
N CYS A 205 10.21 11.64 16.49
CA CYS A 205 11.01 10.61 17.16
C CYS A 205 12.50 10.92 17.07
N GLY A 206 13.22 10.95 18.20
CA GLY A 206 14.67 11.13 18.25
C GLY A 206 15.50 9.84 18.41
N MET A 207 14.87 8.67 18.37
CA MET A 207 15.51 7.40 18.80
C MET A 207 16.37 6.71 17.73
N CYS A 208 16.39 7.24 16.51
CA CYS A 208 17.24 6.80 15.40
C CYS A 208 17.26 7.89 14.31
N SER A 209 18.10 7.71 13.29
CA SER A 209 18.25 8.62 12.15
C SER A 209 16.98 8.82 11.30
N ASN A 210 15.92 8.02 11.49
CA ASN A 210 14.70 8.15 10.70
C ASN A 210 13.84 9.37 11.06
N HIS A 211 14.02 9.97 12.24
CA HIS A 211 13.27 11.13 12.71
C HIS A 211 11.75 11.08 12.41
N CYS A 212 11.13 9.92 12.65
CA CYS A 212 9.74 9.69 12.25
C CYS A 212 8.78 10.69 12.91
N ARG A 213 7.84 11.24 12.13
CA ARG A 213 6.72 12.02 12.64
C ARG A 213 5.68 11.06 13.24
N LEU A 214 5.64 11.00 14.57
CA LEU A 214 4.76 10.13 15.33
C LEU A 214 3.43 10.83 15.63
N THR A 215 2.34 10.06 15.56
CA THR A 215 1.02 10.48 16.02
C THR A 215 0.70 9.70 17.30
N VAL A 216 0.54 10.42 18.40
CA VAL A 216 0.24 9.87 19.72
C VAL A 216 -1.24 10.13 20.02
N ASN A 217 -2.03 9.07 20.01
CA ASN A 217 -3.43 9.09 20.40
C ASN A 217 -3.54 8.78 21.88
N MET A 218 -4.14 9.68 22.65
CA MET A 218 -4.40 9.52 24.07
C MET A 218 -5.90 9.47 24.29
N PHE A 219 -6.35 8.43 24.97
CA PHE A 219 -7.74 8.23 25.34
C PHE A 219 -7.88 8.32 26.86
N GLY A 220 -9.09 8.58 27.34
CA GLY A 220 -9.43 8.50 28.76
C GLY A 220 -8.94 7.20 29.41
N GLY A 221 -8.51 7.30 30.67
CA GLY A 221 -7.93 6.19 31.44
C GLY A 221 -6.45 5.93 31.17
N ASN A 222 -5.67 6.96 30.80
CA ASN A 222 -4.22 6.89 30.59
C ASN A 222 -3.77 5.94 29.46
N ARG A 223 -4.69 5.61 28.53
CA ARG A 223 -4.42 4.72 27.39
C ARG A 223 -3.78 5.53 26.27
N ARG A 224 -2.62 5.06 25.80
CA ARG A 224 -1.83 5.73 24.77
C ARG A 224 -1.49 4.78 23.63
N PHE A 225 -1.78 5.20 22.40
CA PHE A 225 -1.45 4.46 21.19
C PHE A 225 -0.60 5.32 20.26
N ILE A 226 0.51 4.78 19.77
CA ILE A 226 1.48 5.50 18.96
C ILE A 226 1.47 4.92 17.55
N GLY A 227 1.31 5.77 16.54
CA GLY A 227 1.42 5.44 15.12
C GLY A 227 2.44 6.32 14.39
N GLY A 228 2.73 6.00 13.14
CA GLY A 228 3.70 6.73 12.31
C GLY A 228 5.17 6.33 12.56
N ASN A 229 5.42 5.33 13.40
CA ASN A 229 6.76 4.78 13.63
C ASN A 229 7.19 3.85 12.50
N ARG A 230 8.43 3.99 12.02
CA ARG A 230 9.07 3.06 11.05
C ARG A 230 9.81 1.89 11.72
N CYS A 231 9.97 1.95 13.03
CA CYS A 231 10.61 0.91 13.83
C CYS A 231 9.80 0.66 15.09
N GLU A 232 10.07 -0.45 15.77
CA GLU A 232 9.35 -0.83 16.98
C GLU A 232 9.73 -0.03 18.24
N LYS A 233 10.88 0.67 18.23
CA LYS A 233 11.44 1.37 19.42
C LYS A 233 10.43 2.25 20.18
N PRO A 234 9.62 3.11 19.51
CA PRO A 234 8.68 3.98 20.21
C PRO A 234 7.51 3.24 20.88
N VAL A 235 7.25 2.00 20.48
CA VAL A 235 6.10 1.20 20.91
C VAL A 235 6.52 0.13 21.93
N THR A 236 7.61 -0.60 21.66
CA THR A 236 8.01 -1.76 22.47
C THR A 236 9.07 -1.44 23.53
N LYS A 237 9.68 -0.25 23.49
CA LYS A 237 10.87 0.14 24.28
C LYS A 237 12.06 -0.81 24.15
N ARG A 238 12.00 -1.81 23.27
CA ARG A 238 13.12 -2.72 22.98
C ARG A 238 14.03 -2.07 21.96
N SER A 239 15.28 -1.81 22.33
CA SER A 239 16.35 -1.64 21.36
C SER A 239 16.77 -3.04 20.91
N GLY A 240 16.56 -3.38 19.64
CA GLY A 240 17.11 -4.62 19.08
C GLY A 240 18.60 -4.74 19.42
N LYS A 241 19.04 -5.91 19.86
CA LYS A 241 20.47 -6.19 20.10
C LYS A 241 21.24 -5.92 18.82
N SER A 242 22.08 -4.89 18.85
CA SER A 242 22.96 -4.49 17.77
C SER A 242 24.22 -5.33 17.86
N GLU A 243 24.27 -6.44 17.12
CA GLU A 243 25.56 -7.13 16.91
C GLU A 243 25.92 -7.26 15.43
N LEU A 244 24.96 -7.23 14.49
CA LEU A 244 25.24 -7.45 13.07
C LEU A 244 24.50 -6.44 12.17
N ASP A 245 25.17 -5.35 11.82
CA ASP A 245 24.75 -4.40 10.79
C ASP A 245 25.61 -4.61 9.53
N MET A 246 25.06 -5.33 8.55
CA MET A 246 25.74 -5.61 7.28
C MET A 246 26.01 -4.33 6.46
N TYR A 247 25.18 -3.29 6.60
CA TYR A 247 25.40 -2.01 5.92
C TYR A 247 26.57 -1.26 6.53
N ALA A 248 26.69 -1.26 7.87
CA ALA A 248 27.84 -0.69 8.56
C ALA A 248 29.13 -1.43 8.19
N TYR A 249 29.10 -2.77 8.15
CA TYR A 249 30.24 -3.59 7.70
C TYR A 249 30.64 -3.24 6.26
N LYS A 250 29.68 -3.23 5.33
CA LYS A 250 29.92 -2.90 3.92
C LYS A 250 30.51 -1.49 3.79
N LEU A 251 29.95 -0.49 4.46
CA LEU A 251 30.47 0.87 4.40
C LEU A 251 31.90 0.97 4.94
N LYS A 252 32.22 0.24 6.02
CA LYS A 252 33.58 0.16 6.56
C LYS A 252 34.55 -0.46 5.55
N LEU A 253 34.15 -1.53 4.86
CA LEU A 253 34.94 -2.18 3.81
C LEU A 253 35.15 -1.25 2.61
N LEU A 254 34.10 -0.59 2.10
CA LEU A 254 34.25 0.36 0.98
C LEU A 254 35.19 1.51 1.35
N ARG A 255 35.11 1.98 2.60
CA ARG A 255 36.03 3.00 3.12
C ARG A 255 37.46 2.52 3.29
N SER A 256 37.78 1.22 3.31
CA SER A 256 39.18 0.79 3.41
C SER A 256 39.96 0.98 2.11
N TYR A 257 39.28 1.19 0.97
CA TYR A 257 39.92 1.50 -0.31
C TYR A 257 40.43 2.95 -0.32
N ARG A 258 41.68 3.15 0.08
CA ARG A 258 42.34 4.48 0.14
C ARG A 258 42.96 4.87 -1.21
N PRO A 259 43.10 6.17 -1.50
CA PRO A 259 43.86 6.63 -2.66
C PRO A 259 45.30 6.15 -2.58
N LYS A 260 45.86 5.73 -3.73
CA LYS A 260 47.27 5.36 -3.88
C LYS A 260 47.85 6.19 -5.01
N ALA A 261 48.90 6.96 -4.74
CA ALA A 261 49.55 7.79 -5.74
C ALA A 261 50.00 6.96 -6.94
N GLY A 262 49.77 7.47 -8.14
CA GLY A 262 50.12 6.81 -9.40
C GLY A 262 50.56 7.83 -10.45
N PRO A 263 51.32 7.40 -11.48
CA PRO A 263 51.95 8.28 -12.45
C PRO A 263 50.96 9.01 -13.37
N ARG A 264 49.70 8.59 -13.44
CA ARG A 264 48.68 9.16 -14.37
C ARG A 264 47.77 10.19 -13.71
N GLY A 265 48.08 10.61 -12.49
CA GLY A 265 47.30 11.61 -11.76
C GLY A 265 46.05 11.05 -11.10
N LYS A 266 45.10 11.92 -10.77
CA LYS A 266 43.92 11.62 -9.94
C LYS A 266 42.68 11.35 -10.79
N ILE A 267 41.89 10.35 -10.39
CA ILE A 267 40.56 10.08 -10.93
C ILE A 267 39.52 10.09 -9.79
N GLY A 268 38.46 10.87 -10.00
CA GLY A 268 37.36 10.98 -9.04
C GLY A 268 36.24 9.98 -9.33
N ILE A 269 35.81 9.22 -8.32
CA ILE A 269 34.64 8.33 -8.40
C ILE A 269 33.56 8.85 -7.43
N PRO A 270 32.39 9.30 -7.93
CA PRO A 270 31.29 9.70 -7.07
C PRO A 270 30.64 8.48 -6.41
N MET A 271 30.52 8.48 -5.08
CA MET A 271 29.85 7.42 -4.31
C MET A 271 28.33 7.57 -4.39
N GLY A 272 27.76 7.15 -5.53
CA GLY A 272 26.33 7.10 -5.78
C GLY A 272 25.91 5.79 -6.45
N LEU A 273 24.63 5.43 -6.27
CA LEU A 273 23.98 4.30 -6.95
C LEU A 273 24.83 3.01 -6.90
N ASN A 274 25.18 2.47 -8.07
CA ASN A 274 25.93 1.23 -8.25
C ASN A 274 27.38 1.28 -7.77
N MET A 275 27.96 2.46 -7.50
CA MET A 275 29.33 2.55 -6.98
C MET A 275 29.47 1.93 -5.58
N TYR A 276 28.39 1.89 -4.79
CA TYR A 276 28.40 1.17 -3.51
C TYR A 276 28.51 -0.36 -3.67
N GLU A 277 28.25 -0.91 -4.85
CA GLU A 277 28.49 -2.33 -5.16
C GLU A 277 29.85 -2.54 -5.83
N LEU A 278 30.22 -1.65 -6.76
CA LEU A 278 31.32 -1.88 -7.70
C LEU A 278 32.63 -1.16 -7.35
N LEU A 279 32.68 -0.37 -6.28
CA LEU A 279 33.90 0.35 -5.92
C LEU A 279 35.14 -0.54 -5.80
N PRO A 280 35.11 -1.75 -5.19
CA PRO A 280 36.28 -2.63 -5.15
C PRO A 280 36.86 -2.93 -6.54
N PHE A 281 36.00 -3.15 -7.52
CA PHE A 281 36.39 -3.40 -8.91
C PHE A 281 37.00 -2.16 -9.54
N TRP A 282 36.29 -1.02 -9.52
CA TRP A 282 36.74 0.21 -10.17
C TRP A 282 38.00 0.80 -9.52
N HIS A 283 38.08 0.79 -8.20
CA HIS A 283 39.26 1.22 -7.47
C HIS A 283 40.48 0.39 -7.89
N THR A 284 40.35 -0.94 -7.89
CA THR A 284 41.45 -1.84 -8.28
C THR A 284 41.84 -1.64 -9.74
N PHE A 285 40.87 -1.53 -10.64
CA PHE A 285 41.08 -1.34 -12.07
C PHE A 285 41.90 -0.07 -12.36
N PHE A 286 41.45 1.09 -11.88
CA PHE A 286 42.13 2.36 -12.13
C PHE A 286 43.46 2.47 -11.39
N THR A 287 43.57 1.91 -10.18
CA THR A 287 44.84 1.83 -9.45
C THR A 287 45.87 1.02 -10.25
N ARG A 288 45.48 -0.12 -10.84
CA ARG A 288 46.36 -0.92 -11.71
C ARG A 288 46.77 -0.19 -12.98
N LEU A 289 45.91 0.68 -13.51
CA LEU A 289 46.22 1.54 -14.66
C LEU A 289 47.13 2.72 -14.31
N GLY A 290 47.48 2.92 -13.03
CA GLY A 290 48.39 3.97 -12.58
C GLY A 290 47.70 5.29 -12.18
N PHE A 291 46.39 5.28 -11.93
CA PHE A 291 45.66 6.44 -11.40
C PHE A 291 45.53 6.38 -9.88
N GLU A 292 45.58 7.56 -9.25
CA GLU A 292 45.16 7.74 -7.86
C GLU A 292 43.63 7.86 -7.80
N VAL A 293 42.96 6.82 -7.30
CA VAL A 293 41.50 6.79 -7.18
C VAL A 293 41.04 7.51 -5.91
N VAL A 294 40.26 8.58 -6.10
CA VAL A 294 39.67 9.38 -5.02
C VAL A 294 38.15 9.24 -5.07
N VAL A 295 37.53 8.90 -3.94
CA VAL A 295 36.07 8.76 -3.83
C VAL A 295 35.44 9.99 -3.19
N SER A 296 34.19 10.30 -3.57
CA SER A 296 33.46 11.38 -2.89
C SER A 296 33.17 11.03 -1.42
N PRO A 297 33.13 12.02 -0.51
CA PRO A 297 32.73 11.80 0.87
C PRO A 297 31.26 11.40 0.98
N LEU A 298 30.82 10.99 2.18
CA LEU A 298 29.40 10.81 2.45
C LEU A 298 28.65 12.14 2.26
N SER A 299 27.48 12.06 1.66
CA SER A 299 26.58 13.20 1.50
C SER A 299 26.18 13.75 2.86
N THR A 300 26.53 15.01 3.10
CA THR A 300 26.00 15.81 4.22
C THR A 300 25.12 16.93 3.67
N ARG A 301 24.32 17.53 4.54
CA ARG A 301 23.53 18.71 4.16
C ARG A 301 24.42 19.87 3.73
N GLU A 302 25.58 20.08 4.38
CA GLU A 302 26.51 21.13 3.92
C GLU A 302 27.12 20.79 2.56
N LEU A 303 27.45 19.52 2.28
CA LEU A 303 27.96 19.11 0.96
C LEU A 303 26.90 19.33 -0.13
N TYR A 304 25.65 18.98 0.15
CA TYR A 304 24.53 19.23 -0.75
C TYR A 304 24.36 20.72 -1.06
N ILE A 305 24.35 21.58 -0.03
CA ILE A 305 24.20 23.04 -0.22
C ILE A 305 25.36 23.60 -1.04
N ARG A 306 26.61 23.19 -0.76
CA ARG A 306 27.78 23.62 -1.54
C ARG A 306 27.73 23.18 -3.00
N GLY A 307 27.17 22.01 -3.28
CA GLY A 307 27.04 21.48 -4.64
C GLY A 307 25.83 21.98 -5.40
N GLN A 308 24.88 22.67 -4.75
CA GLN A 308 23.61 23.05 -5.36
C GLN A 308 23.78 23.97 -6.57
N SER A 309 24.80 24.84 -6.56
CA SER A 309 25.13 25.74 -7.67
C SER A 309 25.78 25.04 -8.87
N THR A 310 26.13 23.75 -8.75
CA THR A 310 26.78 22.96 -9.81
C THR A 310 25.80 22.09 -10.59
N ILE A 311 24.53 22.07 -10.18
CA ILE A 311 23.44 21.39 -10.88
C ILE A 311 22.80 22.43 -11.81
N PRO A 312 22.91 22.26 -13.14
CA PRO A 312 22.32 23.20 -14.10
C PRO A 312 20.79 23.21 -14.07
#